data_AF-A0A662EIS6-F1
#
_entry.id   AF-A0A662EIS6-F1
#
_cell.length_a   1.000
_cell.length_b   1.000
_cell.length_c   1.000
_cell.angle_alpha   90.00
_cell.angle_beta   90.00
_cell.angle_gamma   90.00
#
_symmetry.space_group_name_H-M   'P 1'
#
loop_
_entity.id
_entity.type
_entity.pdbx_description
1 polymer ?
#
loop_
_entity_poly.entity_id
_entity_poly.type
_entity_poly.pdbx_seq_one_letter_code
_entity_poly.pdbx_strand_id
1 'polypeptide(L)' 'MKSVTIGILSVLVALLAGGCAFLQGELEPMKAVISTDPAPPRGDPPLTVRFSAADSTGEITEYRWD' A
#
# COMPACT_ATOMS: atom_id res chain seq x y z
N MET A 1 46.60 12.32 3.99
CA MET A 1 45.96 12.39 2.65
C MET A 1 45.22 11.11 2.23
N LYS A 2 45.46 9.95 2.84
CA LYS A 2 44.84 8.66 2.44
C LYS A 2 43.54 8.35 3.19
N SER A 3 43.41 8.83 4.44
CA SER A 3 42.30 8.57 5.35
C SER A 3 41.05 9.42 5.07
N VAL A 4 41.23 10.65 4.57
CA VAL A 4 40.12 11.56 4.24
C VAL A 4 39.34 11.07 3.01
N THR A 5 40.03 10.50 2.02
CA THR A 5 39.43 9.98 0.79
C THR A 5 38.56 8.74 1.05
N ILE A 6 38.94 7.91 2.02
CA ILE A 6 38.16 6.72 2.43
C ILE A 6 36.87 7.12 3.15
N GLY A 7 36.94 8.16 4.00
CA GLY A 7 35.76 8.69 4.71
C GLY A 7 34.75 9.35 3.77
N ILE A 8 35.20 10.04 2.73
CA ILE A 8 34.31 10.64 1.72
C ILE A 8 33.66 9.53 0.86
N LEU A 9 34.43 8.50 0.49
CA LEU A 9 33.93 7.38 -0.31
C LEU A 9 32.86 6.57 0.45
N SER A 10 33.02 6.35 1.75
CA SER A 10 32.03 5.64 2.57
C SER A 10 30.73 6.42 2.74
N VAL A 11 30.80 7.75 2.90
CA VAL A 11 29.62 8.62 2.95
C VAL A 11 28.90 8.60 1.60
N LEU A 12 29.62 8.68 0.47
CA LEU A 12 29.03 8.64 -0.87
C LEU A 12 28.31 7.30 -1.15
N VAL A 13 28.88 6.18 -0.72
CA VAL A 13 28.26 4.84 -0.84
C VAL A 13 27.00 4.73 0.02
N ALA A 14 26.98 5.30 1.23
CA ALA A 14 25.79 5.30 2.08
C ALA A 14 24.64 6.14 1.49
N LEU A 15 24.95 7.26 0.84
CA LEU A 15 23.96 8.07 0.11
C LEU A 15 23.41 7.37 -1.14
N LEU A 16 24.26 6.65 -1.88
CA LEU A 16 23.86 5.90 -3.07
C LEU A 16 23.09 4.61 -2.73
N ALA A 17 23.53 3.84 -1.74
CA ALA A 17 22.88 2.61 -1.29
C ALA A 17 21.61 2.89 -0.46
N GLY A 18 21.60 3.96 0.35
CA GLY A 18 20.43 4.43 1.07
C GLY A 18 19.36 5.04 0.16
N GLY A 19 19.77 5.60 -0.99
CA GLY A 19 18.86 6.13 -2.00
C GLY A 19 17.96 5.06 -2.65
N CYS A 20 18.47 3.85 -2.90
CA CYS A 20 17.64 2.77 -3.46
C CYS A 20 16.55 2.31 -2.50
N ALA A 21 16.82 2.27 -1.18
CA ALA A 21 15.83 1.85 -0.19
C ALA A 21 14.73 2.89 0.05
N PHE A 22 15.03 4.17 -0.19
CA PHE A 22 14.06 5.27 -0.02
C PHE A 22 13.11 5.44 -1.22
N LEU A 23 13.53 5.00 -2.41
CA LEU A 23 12.69 5.04 -3.62
C LEU A 23 11.73 3.85 -3.75
N GLN A 24 11.83 2.88 -2.85
CA GLN A 24 10.90 1.77 -2.77
C GLN A 24 9.72 2.18 -1.88
N GLY A 25 8.99 3.22 -2.32
CA GLY A 25 7.62 3.38 -1.92
C GLY A 25 6.93 2.06 -2.24
N GLU A 26 6.57 1.33 -1.19
CA GLU A 26 5.81 0.09 -1.22
C GLU A 26 4.57 0.37 -2.09
N LEU A 27 4.61 0.02 -3.38
CA LEU A 27 3.42 0.02 -4.21
C LEU A 27 2.62 -1.18 -3.72
N GLU A 28 1.82 -0.96 -2.67
CA GLU A 28 0.78 -1.90 -2.25
C GLU A 28 0.08 -2.36 -3.53
N PRO A 29 0.02 -3.67 -3.82
CA PRO A 29 -0.52 -4.16 -5.07
C PRO A 29 -1.94 -3.63 -5.24
N MET A 30 -2.27 -3.15 -6.44
CA MET A 30 -3.62 -2.69 -6.75
C MET A 30 -4.60 -3.85 -6.62
N LYS A 31 -5.60 -3.71 -5.75
CA LYS A 31 -6.57 -4.75 -5.45
C LYS A 31 -7.90 -4.09 -5.09
N ALA A 32 -8.95 -4.41 -5.85
CA ALA A 32 -10.31 -4.03 -5.50
C ALA A 32 -10.95 -5.14 -4.65
N VAL A 33 -11.57 -4.75 -3.54
CA VAL A 33 -12.31 -5.67 -2.67
C VAL A 33 -13.68 -5.09 -2.36
N ILE A 34 -14.71 -5.91 -2.49
CA ILE A 34 -16.07 -5.60 -2.05
C ILE A 34 -16.50 -6.70 -1.09
N SER A 35 -16.92 -6.31 0.11
CA SER A 35 -17.41 -7.21 1.14
C SER A 35 -18.79 -6.81 1.63
N THR A 36 -19.48 -7.76 2.27
CA THR A 36 -20.81 -7.57 2.85
C THR A 36 -20.78 -7.95 4.32
N ASP A 37 -21.66 -7.34 5.12
CA ASP A 37 -21.95 -7.76 6.49
C ASP A 37 -23.47 -7.91 6.63
N PRO A 38 -24.00 -9.15 6.78
CA PRO A 38 -23.26 -10.42 6.89
C PRO A 38 -22.65 -10.90 5.56
N ALA A 39 -21.57 -11.71 5.63
CA ALA A 39 -20.93 -12.39 4.49
C ALA A 39 -21.03 -13.93 4.64
N PRO A 40 -21.81 -14.63 3.79
CA PRO A 40 -22.66 -14.12 2.72
C PRO A 40 -23.93 -13.44 3.26
N PRO A 41 -24.55 -12.50 2.52
CA PRO A 41 -25.74 -11.79 2.96
C PRO A 41 -26.98 -12.69 2.84
N ARG A 42 -27.22 -13.52 3.86
CA ARG A 42 -28.32 -14.50 3.90
C ARG A 42 -29.18 -14.30 5.15
N GLY A 43 -30.48 -14.48 5.00
CA GLY A 43 -31.48 -14.36 6.07
C GLY A 43 -32.87 -14.04 5.50
N ASP A 44 -33.88 -14.10 6.36
CA ASP A 44 -35.25 -13.74 6.00
C ASP A 44 -35.45 -12.22 5.98
N PRO A 45 -36.31 -11.68 5.11
CA PRO A 45 -36.60 -10.25 5.08
C PRO A 45 -37.38 -9.77 6.32
N PRO A 46 -37.12 -8.56 6.83
CA PRO A 46 -36.10 -7.62 6.38
C PRO A 46 -34.69 -7.98 6.89
N LEU A 47 -33.73 -8.10 5.98
CA LEU A 47 -32.32 -8.28 6.29
C LEU A 47 -31.58 -6.96 6.05
N THR A 48 -30.88 -6.47 7.08
CA THR A 48 -29.95 -5.34 6.90
C THR A 48 -28.61 -5.87 6.40
N VAL A 49 -28.11 -5.32 5.29
CA VAL A 49 -26.81 -5.69 4.70
C VAL A 49 -25.97 -4.44 4.55
N ARG A 50 -24.75 -4.45 5.09
CA ARG A 50 -23.77 -3.37 4.90
C ARG A 50 -22.78 -3.77 3.81
N PHE A 51 -22.57 -2.89 2.83
CA PHE A 51 -21.53 -3.05 1.81
C PHE A 51 -20.28 -2.25 2.21
N SER A 52 -19.09 -2.80 1.94
CA SER A 52 -17.81 -2.14 2.22
C SER A 52 -16.82 -2.38 1.09
N ALA A 53 -16.03 -1.35 0.77
CA ALA A 53 -14.90 -1.42 -0.14
C ALA A 53 -13.57 -1.06 0.54
N ALA A 54 -13.57 -0.97 1.89
CA ALA A 54 -12.45 -0.49 2.68
C ALA A 54 -11.18 -1.34 2.57
N ASP A 55 -11.31 -2.62 2.18
CA ASP A 55 -10.18 -3.55 2.02
C ASP A 55 -9.50 -3.45 0.63
N SER A 56 -9.90 -2.47 -0.18
CA SER A 56 -9.25 -2.16 -1.46
C SER A 56 -7.90 -1.46 -1.24
N THR A 57 -6.89 -1.79 -2.04
CA THR A 57 -5.52 -1.27 -1.94
C THR A 57 -5.02 -0.72 -3.27
N GLY A 58 -3.98 0.13 -3.22
CA GLY A 58 -3.47 0.90 -4.36
C GLY A 58 -4.06 2.31 -4.44
N GLU A 59 -3.78 3.03 -5.53
CA GLU A 59 -4.45 4.32 -5.81
C GLU A 59 -5.90 4.06 -6.22
N ILE A 60 -6.85 4.55 -5.42
CA ILE A 60 -8.28 4.41 -5.70
C ILE A 60 -8.79 5.68 -6.36
N THR A 61 -9.30 5.55 -7.58
CA THR A 61 -9.83 6.67 -8.37
C THR A 61 -11.31 6.93 -8.13
N GLU A 62 -12.11 5.89 -7.82
CA GLU A 62 -13.56 6.01 -7.60
C GLU A 62 -14.16 4.86 -6.78
N TYR A 63 -15.33 5.12 -6.19
CA TYR A 63 -16.27 4.11 -5.70
C TYR A 63 -17.63 4.33 -6.37
N ARG A 64 -18.16 3.32 -7.07
CA ARG A 64 -19.45 3.40 -7.78
C ARG A 64 -20.36 2.25 -7.35
N TRP A 65 -21.60 2.59 -7.01
CA TRP A 65 -22.67 1.67 -6.61
C TRP A 65 -23.90 1.91 -7.51
N ASP A 66 -24.61 0.84 -7.87
CA ASP A 66 -25.89 0.83 -8.62
C ASP A 66 -26.99 0.24 -7.73
#